data_AF-A5CED5-F1
#
_entry.id   AF-A5CED5-F1
#
_cell.length_a   1.000
_cell.length_b   1.000
_cell.length_c   1.000
_cell.angle_alpha   90.00
_cell.angle_beta   90.00
_cell.angle_gamma   90.00
#
_symmetry.space_group_name_H-M   'P 1'
#
loop_
_entity.id
_entity.type
_entity.pdbx_description
1 polymer ?
#
loop_
_entity_poly.entity_id
_entity_poly.type
_entity_poly.pdbx_seq_one_letter_code
_entity_poly.pdbx_strand_id
1 'polypeptide(L)'
;MWFYYFTEPILRYVGRIFKNPMALVPYIFIKKWTLAIYTTSIIVIYLIFTNQAVQEKLLFFTQIMNYELGEAKAIAKHCTSHLANGQWSELWKCIGDHPKYESTEHDQILEEGDAQEINNDLEQVERYQEIIKKKDQRNYNDSCSELLATINVQSSRAQTLREERETFKNECQAYRAQSNKITSTALSTDSQVLARQEISLQAKRQVILQKQTKLNTEMMETKMRINSLIPYIRSNMRSSIDHEFVKKLHQLKGSLDEKLVEGLVYESNELECQEGELLDHEQETKEKETAVEEEFQQNKHETEVLEETLKGIIENNNDFAEKNRIELRLKQISIQQQKLIQEKKLLHTKITMLQTQKDELSQKKADLKARIEIFNQIS
;
A
#
# COMPACT_ATOMS: atom_id res chain seq x y z
N MET A 1 46.99 -1.43 0.08
CA MET A 1 47.75 -0.34 0.76
C MET A 1 47.82 0.97 -0.05
N TRP A 2 47.67 0.94 -1.38
CA TRP A 2 47.73 2.13 -2.25
C TRP A 2 46.51 3.07 -2.18
N PHE A 3 45.35 2.57 -1.74
CA PHE A 3 44.11 3.37 -1.68
C PHE A 3 44.15 4.48 -0.61
N TYR A 4 44.86 4.27 0.51
CA TYR A 4 44.91 5.24 1.61
C TYR A 4 45.73 6.50 1.27
N TYR A 5 46.77 6.36 0.45
CA TYR A 5 47.64 7.48 0.05
C TYR A 5 46.94 8.47 -0.89
N PHE A 6 45.95 8.03 -1.67
CA PHE A 6 45.19 8.90 -2.57
C PHE A 6 44.00 9.59 -1.89
N THR A 7 43.42 9.02 -0.83
CA THR A 7 42.20 9.56 -0.20
C THR A 7 42.46 10.60 0.89
N GLU A 8 43.60 10.55 1.57
CA GLU A 8 43.92 11.50 2.66
C GLU A 8 44.07 12.98 2.24
N PRO A 9 44.73 13.34 1.12
CA PRO A 9 44.82 14.75 0.72
C PRO A 9 43.47 15.30 0.22
N ILE A 10 42.60 14.45 -0.32
CA ILE A 10 41.28 14.83 -0.86
C ILE A 10 40.32 15.19 0.28
N LEU A 11 40.24 14.36 1.33
CA LEU A 11 39.35 14.60 2.47
C LEU A 11 39.73 15.86 3.27
N ARG A 12 41.03 16.17 3.39
CA ARG A 12 41.51 17.43 4.02
C ARG A 12 41.15 18.68 3.20
N TYR A 13 41.12 18.59 1.88
CA TYR A 13 40.75 19.71 1.00
C TYR A 13 39.24 19.96 0.97
N VAL A 14 38.44 18.89 0.98
CA VAL A 14 36.97 18.98 0.95
C VAL A 14 36.44 19.75 2.18
N GLY A 15 37.01 19.55 3.37
CA GLY A 15 36.62 20.28 4.59
C GLY A 15 36.87 21.80 4.57
N ARG A 16 37.82 22.29 3.75
CA ARG A 16 38.08 23.74 3.58
C ARG A 16 37.21 24.38 2.49
N ILE A 17 36.85 23.62 1.46
CA ILE A 17 36.02 24.09 0.34
C ILE A 17 34.57 24.33 0.79
N PHE A 18 34.03 23.50 1.69
CA PHE A 18 32.65 23.66 2.20
C PHE A 18 32.42 24.93 3.04
N LYS A 19 33.48 25.65 3.43
CA LYS A 19 33.37 26.93 4.16
C LYS A 19 33.35 28.16 3.27
N ASN A 20 33.65 28.03 1.97
CA ASN A 20 33.74 29.16 1.06
C ASN A 20 32.80 28.98 -0.15
N PRO A 21 31.69 29.72 -0.24
CA PRO A 21 30.64 29.49 -1.24
C PRO A 21 31.11 29.67 -2.70
N MET A 22 32.17 30.44 -2.94
CA MET A 22 32.78 30.57 -4.28
C MET A 22 33.48 29.30 -4.76
N ALA A 23 34.08 28.51 -3.86
CA ALA A 23 34.81 27.29 -4.22
C ALA A 23 33.90 26.07 -4.41
N LEU A 24 32.64 26.18 -3.95
CA LEU A 24 31.65 25.11 -3.99
C LEU A 24 31.08 24.92 -5.41
N VAL A 25 30.99 26.01 -6.17
CA VAL A 25 30.51 26.01 -7.57
C VAL A 25 31.42 25.17 -8.47
N PRO A 26 32.73 25.45 -8.62
CA PRO A 26 33.60 24.62 -9.46
C PRO A 26 33.70 23.17 -8.96
N TYR A 27 33.61 22.93 -7.64
CA TYR A 27 33.61 21.57 -7.09
C TYR A 27 32.38 20.75 -7.52
N ILE A 28 31.17 21.34 -7.51
CA ILE A 28 29.96 20.66 -7.99
C ILE A 28 30.08 20.34 -9.49
N PHE A 29 30.60 21.28 -10.28
CA PHE A 29 30.82 21.06 -11.72
C PHE A 29 31.82 19.93 -11.97
N ILE A 30 32.98 19.93 -11.30
CA ILE A 30 34.00 18.88 -11.43
C ILE A 30 33.45 17.52 -10.96
N LYS A 31 32.69 17.47 -9.87
CA LYS A 31 32.10 16.22 -9.35
C LYS A 31 31.06 15.63 -10.29
N LYS A 32 30.21 16.47 -10.90
CA LYS A 32 29.23 16.02 -11.91
C LYS A 32 29.94 15.54 -13.19
N TRP A 33 30.96 16.25 -13.63
CA TRP A 33 31.75 15.87 -14.80
C TRP A 33 32.51 14.56 -14.59
N THR A 34 33.17 14.40 -13.45
CA THR A 34 33.85 13.13 -13.11
C THR A 34 32.88 11.98 -13.00
N LEU A 35 31.72 12.15 -12.35
CA LEU A 35 30.69 11.11 -12.29
C LEU A 35 30.19 10.72 -13.68
N ALA A 36 29.95 11.69 -14.56
CA ALA A 36 29.51 11.44 -15.94
C ALA A 36 30.58 10.73 -16.78
N ILE A 37 31.86 11.08 -16.61
CA ILE A 37 32.98 10.38 -17.26
C ILE A 37 33.06 8.94 -16.75
N TYR A 38 32.98 8.72 -15.44
CA TYR A 38 33.03 7.37 -14.87
C TYR A 38 31.85 6.50 -15.32
N THR A 39 30.61 7.02 -15.31
CA THR A 39 29.45 6.25 -15.78
C THR A 39 29.53 5.95 -17.27
N THR A 40 29.94 6.90 -18.10
CA THR A 40 30.14 6.65 -19.54
C THR A 40 31.27 5.64 -19.79
N SER A 41 32.36 5.72 -19.03
CA SER A 41 33.48 4.76 -19.12
C SER A 41 33.04 3.36 -18.72
N ILE A 42 32.28 3.21 -17.63
CA ILE A 42 31.72 1.92 -17.18
C ILE A 42 30.76 1.36 -18.23
N ILE A 43 29.90 2.19 -18.84
CA ILE A 43 28.98 1.77 -19.90
C ILE A 43 29.76 1.31 -21.14
N VAL A 44 30.79 2.05 -21.55
CA VAL A 44 31.64 1.66 -22.69
C VAL A 44 32.39 0.37 -22.40
N ILE A 45 32.97 0.22 -21.22
CA ILE A 45 33.64 -1.01 -20.78
C ILE A 45 32.65 -2.19 -20.78
N TYR A 46 31.44 -1.98 -20.23
CA TYR A 46 30.39 -2.99 -20.25
C TYR A 46 29.97 -3.39 -21.67
N LEU A 47 29.83 -2.43 -22.58
CA LEU A 47 29.53 -2.67 -24.00
C LEU A 47 30.66 -3.38 -24.75
N ILE A 48 31.92 -3.08 -24.41
CA ILE A 48 33.11 -3.77 -24.93
C ILE A 48 33.12 -5.22 -24.45
N PHE A 49 32.85 -5.47 -23.16
CA PHE A 49 32.85 -6.81 -22.59
C PHE A 49 31.63 -7.65 -22.98
N THR A 50 30.50 -7.06 -23.33
CA THR A 50 29.29 -7.79 -23.75
C THR A 50 29.26 -8.08 -25.25
N ASN A 51 30.09 -7.42 -26.05
CA ASN A 51 30.14 -7.62 -27.50
C ASN A 51 31.16 -8.70 -27.88
N GLN A 52 30.65 -9.84 -28.36
CA GLN A 52 31.42 -11.02 -28.73
C GLN A 52 32.51 -10.72 -29.78
N ALA A 53 32.24 -9.83 -30.73
CA ALA A 53 33.20 -9.44 -31.77
C ALA A 53 34.39 -8.62 -31.23
N VAL A 54 34.20 -7.91 -30.10
CA VAL A 54 35.27 -7.14 -29.46
C VAL A 54 36.13 -8.04 -28.56
N GLN A 55 35.51 -9.02 -27.89
CA GLN A 55 36.24 -10.06 -27.16
C GLN A 55 37.18 -10.87 -28.07
N GLU A 56 36.70 -11.27 -29.25
CA GLU A 56 37.55 -11.97 -30.25
C GLU A 56 38.72 -11.10 -30.73
N LYS A 57 38.48 -9.81 -30.97
CA LYS A 57 39.56 -8.88 -31.34
C LYS A 57 40.54 -8.61 -30.20
N LEU A 58 40.08 -8.58 -28.95
CA LEU A 58 40.94 -8.46 -27.78
C LEU A 58 41.86 -9.68 -27.65
N LEU A 59 41.34 -10.89 -27.84
CA LEU A 59 42.15 -12.12 -27.87
C LEU A 59 43.23 -12.05 -28.97
N PHE A 60 42.87 -11.58 -30.16
CA PHE A 60 43.83 -11.38 -31.25
C PHE A 60 44.90 -10.34 -30.91
N PHE A 61 44.51 -9.22 -30.27
CA PHE A 61 45.45 -8.21 -29.78
C PHE A 61 46.39 -8.75 -28.70
N THR A 62 45.87 -9.57 -27.77
CA THR A 62 46.69 -10.23 -26.75
C THR A 62 47.68 -11.20 -27.39
N GLN A 63 47.27 -11.95 -28.41
CA GLN A 63 48.16 -12.84 -29.16
C GLN A 63 49.28 -12.05 -29.86
N ILE A 64 48.95 -10.93 -30.51
CA ILE A 64 49.95 -10.05 -31.14
C ILE A 64 50.89 -9.46 -30.09
N MET A 65 50.37 -8.92 -28.98
CA MET A 65 51.23 -8.35 -27.94
C MET A 65 52.14 -9.40 -27.32
N ASN A 66 51.64 -10.61 -27.06
CA ASN A 66 52.46 -11.70 -26.53
C ASN A 66 53.53 -12.16 -27.53
N TYR A 67 53.21 -12.15 -28.82
CA TYR A 67 54.17 -12.42 -29.89
C TYR A 67 55.28 -11.35 -29.92
N GLU A 68 54.91 -10.07 -29.96
CA GLU A 68 55.84 -8.93 -29.96
C GLU A 68 56.68 -8.86 -28.67
N LEU A 69 56.07 -9.14 -27.51
CA LEU A 69 56.78 -9.27 -26.23
C LEU A 69 57.77 -10.44 -26.27
N GLY A 70 57.40 -11.55 -26.92
CA GLY A 70 58.27 -12.69 -27.14
C GLY A 70 59.48 -12.35 -28.01
N GLU A 71 59.28 -11.64 -29.12
CA GLU A 71 60.37 -11.14 -29.98
C GLU A 71 61.25 -10.13 -29.24
N ALA A 72 60.66 -9.18 -28.51
CA ALA A 72 61.41 -8.22 -27.71
C ALA A 72 62.25 -8.90 -26.62
N LYS A 73 61.69 -9.91 -25.92
CA LYS A 73 62.44 -10.74 -24.95
C LYS A 73 63.55 -11.54 -25.63
N ALA A 74 63.32 -12.06 -26.83
CA ALA A 74 64.33 -12.79 -27.62
C ALA A 74 65.52 -11.88 -27.99
N ILE A 75 65.24 -10.70 -28.54
CA ILE A 75 66.23 -9.70 -28.90
C ILE A 75 67.00 -9.25 -27.65
N ALA A 76 66.28 -9.00 -26.55
CA ALA A 76 66.89 -8.59 -25.28
C ALA A 76 67.84 -9.66 -24.72
N LYS A 77 67.50 -10.95 -24.82
CA LYS A 77 68.31 -12.06 -24.30
C LYS A 77 69.51 -12.40 -25.19
N HIS A 78 69.32 -12.38 -26.51
CA HIS A 78 70.29 -12.91 -27.47
C HIS A 78 71.12 -11.84 -28.19
N CYS A 79 70.57 -10.65 -28.44
CA CYS A 79 71.24 -9.63 -29.25
C CYS A 79 71.94 -8.54 -28.42
N THR A 80 71.59 -8.36 -27.14
CA THR A 80 72.16 -7.31 -26.29
C THR A 80 73.66 -7.51 -25.99
N SER A 81 74.16 -8.75 -26.05
CA SER A 81 75.59 -9.04 -25.90
C SER A 81 76.45 -8.38 -27.00
N HIS A 82 75.94 -8.28 -28.23
CA HIS A 82 76.61 -7.60 -29.34
C HIS A 82 76.68 -6.07 -29.14
N LEU A 83 75.71 -5.49 -28.44
CA LEU A 83 75.74 -4.08 -28.03
C LEU A 83 76.88 -3.83 -27.03
N ALA A 84 77.00 -4.69 -26.00
CA ALA A 84 78.04 -4.58 -24.98
C ALA A 84 79.46 -4.73 -25.55
N ASN A 85 79.62 -5.51 -26.62
CA ASN A 85 80.89 -5.75 -27.30
C ASN A 85 81.20 -4.74 -28.43
N GLY A 86 80.34 -3.74 -28.66
CA GLY A 86 80.54 -2.70 -29.68
C GLY A 86 80.38 -3.17 -31.14
N GLN A 87 79.78 -4.34 -31.36
CA GLN A 87 79.64 -4.96 -32.68
C GLN A 87 78.33 -4.55 -33.36
N TRP A 88 78.26 -3.31 -33.83
CA TRP A 88 77.03 -2.72 -34.40
C TRP A 88 76.48 -3.47 -35.61
N SER A 89 77.35 -3.98 -36.49
CA SER A 89 76.91 -4.72 -37.69
C SER A 89 76.26 -6.07 -37.35
N GLU A 90 76.78 -6.77 -36.34
CA GLU A 90 76.25 -8.05 -35.87
C GLU A 90 74.97 -7.87 -35.05
N LEU A 91 74.89 -6.78 -34.27
CA LEU A 91 73.67 -6.39 -33.57
C LEU A 91 72.50 -6.19 -34.54
N TRP A 92 72.68 -5.42 -35.61
CA TRP A 92 71.61 -5.19 -36.59
C TRP A 92 71.19 -6.45 -37.34
N LYS A 93 72.13 -7.37 -37.60
CA LYS A 93 71.81 -8.69 -38.15
C LYS A 93 71.01 -9.53 -37.17
N CYS A 94 71.40 -9.54 -35.89
CA CYS A 94 70.69 -10.28 -34.84
C CYS A 94 69.28 -9.73 -34.61
N ILE A 95 69.08 -8.40 -34.65
CA ILE A 95 67.75 -7.79 -34.52
C ILE A 95 66.84 -8.18 -35.69
N GLY A 96 67.40 -8.30 -36.91
CA GLY A 96 66.63 -8.69 -38.10
C GLY A 96 66.30 -10.19 -38.19
N ASP A 97 67.09 -11.06 -37.56
CA ASP A 97 66.91 -12.52 -37.55
C ASP A 97 67.33 -13.08 -36.18
N HIS A 98 66.51 -12.82 -35.17
CA HIS A 98 66.79 -13.26 -33.80
C HIS A 98 66.34 -14.71 -33.58
N PRO A 99 67.07 -15.52 -32.80
CA PRO A 99 66.60 -16.83 -32.40
C PRO A 99 65.29 -16.73 -31.60
N LYS A 100 64.48 -17.79 -31.63
CA LYS A 100 63.23 -17.83 -30.85
C LYS A 100 63.54 -17.79 -29.35
N TYR A 101 62.73 -17.05 -28.61
CA TYR A 101 62.84 -17.01 -27.16
C TYR A 101 62.44 -18.37 -26.56
N GLU A 102 63.33 -18.96 -25.77
CA GLU A 102 63.01 -20.10 -24.91
C GLU A 102 62.73 -19.58 -23.48
N SER A 103 61.56 -19.98 -22.96
CA SER A 103 61.10 -19.66 -21.60
C SER A 103 62.14 -20.07 -20.58
N THR A 104 62.50 -19.18 -19.65
CA THR A 104 63.37 -19.54 -18.53
C THR A 104 62.57 -20.22 -17.42
N GLU A 105 63.26 -20.93 -16.52
CA GLU A 105 62.63 -21.55 -15.34
C GLU A 105 61.83 -20.52 -14.50
N HIS A 106 62.29 -19.27 -14.45
CA HIS A 106 61.59 -18.18 -13.77
C HIS A 106 60.31 -17.73 -14.49
N ASP A 107 60.27 -17.76 -15.83
CA ASP A 107 59.04 -17.46 -16.57
C ASP A 107 57.99 -18.56 -16.37
N GLN A 108 58.42 -19.82 -16.30
CA GLN A 108 57.53 -20.96 -16.05
C GLN A 108 56.91 -20.90 -14.65
N ILE A 109 57.70 -20.56 -13.62
CA ILE A 109 57.20 -20.37 -12.25
C ILE A 109 56.21 -19.20 -12.18
N LEU A 110 56.44 -18.13 -12.94
CA LEU A 110 55.54 -16.98 -12.98
C LEU A 110 54.21 -17.34 -13.66
N GLU A 111 54.26 -18.05 -14.80
CA GLU A 111 53.06 -18.52 -15.51
C GLU A 111 52.25 -19.52 -14.66
N GLU A 112 52.92 -20.42 -13.94
CA GLU A 112 52.27 -21.33 -12.98
C GLU A 112 51.61 -20.57 -11.83
N GLY A 113 52.27 -19.53 -11.31
CA GLY A 113 51.73 -18.65 -10.27
C GLY A 113 50.49 -17.88 -10.74
N ASP A 114 50.55 -17.28 -11.92
CA ASP A 114 49.44 -16.54 -12.52
C ASP A 114 48.25 -17.47 -12.80
N ALA A 115 48.50 -18.67 -13.33
CA ALA A 115 47.45 -19.66 -13.58
C ALA A 115 46.80 -20.15 -12.27
N GLN A 116 47.58 -20.28 -11.19
CA GLN A 116 47.07 -20.65 -9.88
C GLN A 116 46.22 -19.53 -9.26
N GLU A 117 46.64 -18.27 -9.39
CA GLU A 117 45.87 -17.11 -8.91
C GLU A 117 44.55 -16.97 -9.67
N ILE A 118 44.57 -17.10 -11.00
CA ILE A 118 43.35 -17.11 -11.83
C ILE A 118 42.39 -18.22 -11.41
N ASN A 119 42.89 -19.43 -11.16
CA ASN A 119 42.04 -20.55 -10.72
C ASN A 119 41.45 -20.32 -9.32
N ASN A 120 42.22 -19.75 -8.40
CA ASN A 120 41.74 -19.42 -7.06
C ASN A 120 40.63 -18.35 -7.11
N ASP A 121 40.80 -17.33 -7.95
CA ASP A 121 39.81 -16.28 -8.17
C ASP A 121 38.52 -16.82 -8.78
N LEU A 122 38.63 -17.71 -9.78
CA LEU A 122 37.47 -18.39 -10.38
C LEU A 122 36.71 -19.22 -9.34
N GLU A 123 37.40 -20.01 -8.52
CA GLU A 123 36.78 -20.81 -7.45
C GLU A 123 36.13 -19.92 -6.38
N GLN A 124 36.73 -18.76 -6.09
CA GLN A 124 36.16 -17.79 -5.15
C GLN A 124 34.87 -17.16 -5.71
N VAL A 125 34.85 -16.80 -6.99
CA VAL A 125 33.67 -16.26 -7.69
C VAL A 125 32.53 -17.29 -7.69
N GLU A 126 32.81 -18.56 -8.00
CA GLU A 126 31.82 -19.64 -7.96
C GLU A 126 31.22 -19.82 -6.55
N ARG A 127 32.06 -19.83 -5.51
CA ARG A 127 31.60 -19.88 -4.11
C ARG A 127 30.71 -18.71 -3.74
N TYR A 128 31.06 -17.49 -4.13
CA TYR A 128 30.20 -16.32 -3.89
C TYR A 128 28.87 -16.42 -4.63
N GLN A 129 28.87 -16.88 -5.88
CA GLN A 129 27.64 -17.10 -6.63
C GLN A 129 26.74 -18.14 -5.97
N GLU A 130 27.28 -19.23 -5.44
CA GLU A 130 26.51 -20.21 -4.68
C GLU A 130 25.91 -19.64 -3.40
N ILE A 131 26.67 -18.85 -2.64
CA ILE A 131 26.20 -18.21 -1.40
C ILE A 131 25.04 -17.26 -1.72
N ILE A 132 25.16 -16.45 -2.77
CA ILE A 132 24.09 -15.55 -3.24
C ILE A 132 22.85 -16.37 -3.64
N LYS A 133 23.01 -17.42 -4.46
CA LYS A 133 21.90 -18.30 -4.85
C LYS A 133 21.20 -18.92 -3.64
N LYS A 134 21.94 -19.42 -2.65
CA LYS A 134 21.41 -20.02 -1.42
C LYS A 134 20.68 -18.98 -0.55
N LYS A 135 21.19 -17.75 -0.47
CA LYS A 135 20.57 -16.66 0.29
C LYS A 135 19.26 -16.20 -0.36
N ASP A 136 19.25 -16.05 -1.68
CA ASP A 136 18.05 -15.69 -2.45
C ASP A 136 16.96 -16.77 -2.32
N GLN A 137 17.36 -18.04 -2.34
CA GLN A 137 16.43 -19.17 -2.17
C GLN A 137 15.81 -19.23 -0.77
N ARG A 138 16.57 -18.90 0.29
CA ARG A 138 16.03 -18.80 1.65
C ARG A 138 15.02 -17.67 1.77
N ASN A 139 15.38 -16.46 1.33
CA ASN A 139 14.49 -15.30 1.36
C ASN A 139 13.19 -15.56 0.59
N TYR A 140 13.29 -16.26 -0.54
CA TYR A 140 12.12 -16.68 -1.33
C TYR A 140 11.23 -17.66 -0.56
N ASN A 141 11.81 -18.71 0.03
CA ASN A 141 11.05 -19.69 0.81
C ASN A 141 10.38 -19.09 2.05
N ASP A 142 11.06 -18.16 2.72
CA ASP A 142 10.51 -17.44 3.88
C ASP A 142 9.31 -16.57 3.47
N SER A 143 9.45 -15.81 2.38
CA SER A 143 8.35 -14.99 1.83
C SER A 143 7.16 -15.82 1.35
N CYS A 144 7.43 -16.98 0.75
CA CYS A 144 6.40 -17.94 0.35
C CYS A 144 5.65 -18.52 1.56
N SER A 145 6.39 -18.86 2.62
CA SER A 145 5.82 -19.41 3.86
C SER A 145 4.98 -18.36 4.61
N GLU A 146 5.46 -17.12 4.66
CA GLU A 146 4.74 -15.98 5.23
C GLU A 146 3.40 -15.75 4.49
N LEU A 147 3.42 -15.73 3.15
CA LEU A 147 2.21 -15.55 2.35
C LEU A 147 1.18 -16.65 2.60
N LEU A 148 1.61 -17.91 2.66
CA LEU A 148 0.73 -19.04 2.98
C LEU A 148 0.12 -18.88 4.39
N ALA A 149 0.92 -18.46 5.36
CA ALA A 149 0.43 -18.19 6.72
C ALA A 149 -0.59 -17.06 6.74
N THR A 150 -0.34 -15.95 6.01
CA THR A 150 -1.28 -14.83 5.88
C THR A 150 -2.62 -15.29 5.30
N ILE A 151 -2.60 -16.07 4.21
CA ILE A 151 -3.83 -16.56 3.57
C ILE A 151 -4.61 -17.46 4.53
N ASN A 152 -3.94 -18.33 5.28
CA ASN A 152 -4.60 -19.20 6.25
C ASN A 152 -5.24 -18.41 7.39
N VAL A 153 -4.55 -17.39 7.92
CA VAL A 153 -5.09 -16.49 8.96
C VAL A 153 -6.32 -15.74 8.44
N GLN A 154 -6.25 -15.19 7.23
CA GLN A 154 -7.39 -14.51 6.60
C GLN A 154 -8.56 -15.47 6.37
N SER A 155 -8.27 -16.68 5.92
CA SER A 155 -9.26 -17.74 5.73
C SER A 155 -9.98 -18.13 7.03
N SER A 156 -9.24 -18.23 8.13
CA SER A 156 -9.81 -18.49 9.45
C SER A 156 -10.66 -17.32 9.94
N ARG A 157 -10.16 -16.09 9.77
CA ARG A 157 -10.90 -14.87 10.15
C ARG A 157 -12.20 -14.71 9.37
N ALA A 158 -12.20 -15.03 8.09
CA ALA A 158 -13.41 -15.04 7.26
C ALA A 158 -14.45 -16.03 7.79
N GLN A 159 -14.01 -17.23 8.20
CA GLN A 159 -14.90 -18.25 8.76
C GLN A 159 -15.49 -17.80 10.11
N THR A 160 -14.66 -17.28 11.02
CA THR A 160 -15.14 -16.74 12.30
C THR A 160 -16.12 -15.58 12.09
N LEU A 161 -15.84 -14.68 11.15
CA LEU A 161 -16.76 -13.58 10.84
C LEU A 161 -18.09 -14.08 10.26
N ARG A 162 -18.07 -15.14 9.45
CA ARG A 162 -19.29 -15.77 8.95
C ARG A 162 -20.16 -16.30 10.09
N GLU A 163 -19.55 -16.95 11.08
CA GLU A 163 -20.26 -17.45 12.28
C GLU A 163 -20.78 -16.30 13.16
N GLU A 164 -19.99 -15.24 13.34
CA GLU A 164 -20.42 -14.02 14.04
C GLU A 164 -21.65 -13.38 13.36
N ARG A 165 -21.66 -13.32 12.02
CA ARG A 165 -22.78 -12.77 11.23
C ARG A 165 -24.05 -13.60 11.36
N GLU A 166 -23.96 -14.93 11.28
CA GLU A 166 -25.14 -15.80 11.46
C GLU A 166 -25.71 -15.68 12.88
N THR A 167 -24.83 -15.59 13.89
CA THR A 167 -25.25 -15.33 15.27
C THR A 167 -25.97 -13.99 15.39
N PHE A 168 -25.39 -12.93 14.82
CA PHE A 168 -25.99 -11.60 14.79
C PHE A 168 -27.34 -11.57 14.07
N LYS A 169 -27.46 -12.25 12.93
CA LYS A 169 -28.72 -12.40 12.19
C LYS A 169 -29.82 -13.05 13.04
N ASN A 170 -29.48 -14.09 13.79
CA ASN A 170 -30.42 -14.75 14.70
C ASN A 170 -30.83 -13.82 15.86
N GLU A 171 -29.88 -13.05 16.42
CA GLU A 171 -30.18 -12.02 17.44
C GLU A 171 -31.15 -10.96 16.89
N CYS A 172 -30.94 -10.48 15.66
CA CYS A 172 -31.84 -9.52 15.00
C CYS A 172 -33.25 -10.10 14.78
N GLN A 173 -33.36 -11.36 14.37
CA GLN A 173 -34.65 -12.03 14.21
C GLN A 173 -35.38 -12.18 15.55
N ALA A 174 -34.67 -12.56 16.61
CA ALA A 174 -35.23 -12.65 17.95
C ALA A 174 -35.71 -11.29 18.46
N TYR A 175 -34.93 -10.23 18.23
CA TYR A 175 -35.33 -8.86 18.56
C TYR A 175 -36.59 -8.43 17.80
N ARG A 176 -36.68 -8.68 16.48
CA ARG A 176 -37.88 -8.34 15.70
C ARG A 176 -39.12 -9.09 16.20
N ALA A 177 -38.99 -10.37 16.53
CA ALA A 177 -40.09 -11.15 17.10
C ALA A 177 -40.55 -10.61 18.46
N GLN A 178 -39.60 -10.20 19.32
CA GLN A 178 -39.88 -9.61 20.63
C GLN A 178 -40.52 -8.22 20.49
N SER A 179 -40.00 -7.38 19.60
CA SER A 179 -40.54 -6.05 19.31
C SER A 179 -42.01 -6.13 18.89
N ASN A 180 -42.32 -6.96 17.88
CA ASN A 180 -43.69 -7.16 17.40
C ASN A 180 -44.66 -7.64 18.50
N LYS A 181 -44.18 -8.45 19.45
CA LYS A 181 -44.99 -8.92 20.58
C LYS A 181 -45.28 -7.77 21.56
N ILE A 182 -44.30 -6.93 21.86
CA ILE A 182 -44.48 -5.81 22.81
C ILE A 182 -45.34 -4.70 22.21
N THR A 183 -45.29 -4.46 20.90
CA THR A 183 -46.22 -3.52 20.23
C THR A 183 -47.68 -3.94 20.44
N SER A 184 -47.96 -5.24 20.68
CA SER A 184 -49.30 -5.76 20.98
C SER A 184 -49.69 -5.72 22.47
N THR A 185 -48.73 -5.54 23.39
CA THR A 185 -48.94 -5.51 24.85
C THR A 185 -48.19 -4.33 25.45
N ALA A 186 -48.78 -3.14 25.39
CA ALA A 186 -48.13 -1.88 25.76
C ALA A 186 -47.88 -1.75 27.28
N LEU A 187 -46.64 -2.03 27.73
CA LEU A 187 -46.11 -1.68 29.05
C LEU A 187 -44.84 -0.81 28.89
N SER A 188 -44.72 0.27 29.67
CA SER A 188 -43.66 1.29 29.45
C SER A 188 -42.24 0.83 29.79
N THR A 189 -42.10 -0.17 30.67
CA THR A 189 -40.80 -0.79 31.01
C THR A 189 -40.24 -1.60 29.85
N ASP A 190 -41.10 -2.25 29.07
CA ASP A 190 -40.68 -3.12 27.95
C ASP A 190 -40.16 -2.29 26.77
N SER A 191 -40.68 -1.07 26.61
CA SER A 191 -40.22 -0.10 25.59
C SER A 191 -38.79 0.41 25.85
N GLN A 192 -38.40 0.68 27.11
CA GLN A 192 -37.03 1.11 27.42
C GLN A 192 -36.00 -0.01 27.24
N VAL A 193 -36.38 -1.26 27.55
CA VAL A 193 -35.50 -2.42 27.34
C VAL A 193 -35.27 -2.66 25.85
N LEU A 194 -36.32 -2.57 25.02
CA LEU A 194 -36.21 -2.66 23.56
C LEU A 194 -35.28 -1.60 22.98
N ALA A 195 -35.41 -0.34 23.39
CA ALA A 195 -34.56 0.74 22.91
C ALA A 195 -33.06 0.51 23.23
N ARG A 196 -32.75 0.00 24.43
CA ARG A 196 -31.37 -0.37 24.79
C ARG A 196 -30.84 -1.53 23.96
N GLN A 197 -31.68 -2.53 23.70
CA GLN A 197 -31.33 -3.69 22.90
C GLN A 197 -31.09 -3.32 21.43
N GLU A 198 -31.89 -2.40 20.89
CA GLU A 198 -31.72 -1.84 19.55
C GLU A 198 -30.37 -1.13 19.39
N ILE A 199 -30.01 -0.24 20.34
CA ILE A 199 -28.71 0.45 20.35
C ILE A 199 -27.56 -0.56 20.39
N SER A 200 -27.69 -1.61 21.22
CA SER A 200 -26.67 -2.66 21.30
C SER A 200 -26.50 -3.43 19.99
N LEU A 201 -27.61 -3.75 19.32
CA LEU A 201 -27.60 -4.41 18.01
C LEU A 201 -27.01 -3.52 16.92
N GLN A 202 -27.34 -2.23 16.90
CA GLN A 202 -26.74 -1.26 15.98
C GLN A 202 -25.22 -1.15 16.19
N ALA A 203 -24.75 -1.12 17.44
CA ALA A 203 -23.33 -1.10 17.75
C ALA A 203 -22.62 -2.38 17.27
N LYS A 204 -23.21 -3.56 17.54
CA LYS A 204 -22.68 -4.85 17.05
C LYS A 204 -22.61 -4.88 15.52
N ARG A 205 -23.65 -4.40 14.83
CA ARG A 205 -23.72 -4.29 13.36
C ARG A 205 -22.54 -3.50 12.81
N GLN A 206 -22.27 -2.32 13.37
CA GLN A 206 -21.15 -1.47 12.93
C GLN A 206 -19.80 -2.16 13.14
N VAL A 207 -19.61 -2.87 14.26
CA VAL A 207 -18.38 -3.62 14.54
C VAL A 207 -18.18 -4.75 13.53
N ILE A 208 -19.22 -5.54 13.24
CA ILE A 208 -19.14 -6.63 12.25
C ILE A 208 -18.82 -6.08 10.87
N LEU A 209 -19.49 -4.99 10.47
CA LEU A 209 -19.23 -4.32 9.20
C LEU A 209 -17.77 -3.84 9.10
N GLN A 210 -17.26 -3.14 10.12
CA GLN A 210 -15.86 -2.69 10.16
C GLN A 210 -14.85 -3.83 10.09
N LYS A 211 -15.08 -4.91 10.85
CA LYS A 211 -14.24 -6.12 10.79
C LYS A 211 -14.24 -6.70 9.37
N GLN A 212 -15.41 -6.71 8.71
CA GLN A 212 -15.52 -7.22 7.35
C GLN A 212 -14.78 -6.33 6.34
N THR A 213 -15.04 -5.02 6.35
CA THR A 213 -14.38 -4.05 5.48
C THR A 213 -12.85 -4.20 5.57
N LYS A 214 -12.32 -4.30 6.79
CA LYS A 214 -10.89 -4.51 7.04
C LYS A 214 -10.39 -5.83 6.44
N LEU A 215 -11.11 -6.93 6.68
CA LEU A 215 -10.71 -8.24 6.15
C LEU A 215 -10.76 -8.26 4.61
N ASN A 216 -11.80 -7.69 4.00
CA ASN A 216 -11.92 -7.57 2.54
C ASN A 216 -10.71 -6.84 1.94
N THR A 217 -10.29 -5.74 2.55
CA THR A 217 -9.11 -4.97 2.10
C THR A 217 -7.82 -5.79 2.23
N GLU A 218 -7.57 -6.43 3.37
CA GLU A 218 -6.39 -7.27 3.59
C GLU A 218 -6.32 -8.46 2.61
N MET A 219 -7.47 -9.09 2.34
CA MET A 219 -7.58 -10.18 1.36
C MET A 219 -7.33 -9.68 -0.06
N MET A 220 -7.82 -8.49 -0.42
CA MET A 220 -7.57 -7.88 -1.73
C MET A 220 -6.08 -7.57 -1.94
N GLU A 221 -5.42 -6.98 -0.96
CA GLU A 221 -3.96 -6.75 -1.00
C GLU A 221 -3.19 -8.07 -1.17
N THR A 222 -3.62 -9.11 -0.47
CA THR A 222 -3.01 -10.45 -0.55
C THR A 222 -3.21 -11.04 -1.94
N LYS A 223 -4.40 -10.90 -2.53
CA LYS A 223 -4.67 -11.29 -3.92
C LYS A 223 -3.77 -10.55 -4.91
N MET A 224 -3.57 -9.24 -4.75
CA MET A 224 -2.64 -8.48 -5.60
C MET A 224 -1.20 -8.99 -5.49
N ARG A 225 -0.74 -9.30 -4.27
CA ARG A 225 0.58 -9.92 -4.04
C ARG A 225 0.70 -11.29 -4.72
N ILE A 226 -0.33 -12.13 -4.64
CA ILE A 226 -0.35 -13.43 -5.33
C ILE A 226 -0.26 -13.22 -6.85
N ASN A 227 -1.04 -12.29 -7.41
CA ASN A 227 -1.06 -11.98 -8.83
C ASN A 227 0.29 -11.45 -9.35
N SER A 228 1.06 -10.73 -8.54
CA SER A 228 2.41 -10.28 -8.91
C SER A 228 3.46 -11.38 -8.76
N LEU A 229 3.31 -12.26 -7.77
CA LEU A 229 4.26 -13.35 -7.49
C LEU A 229 4.15 -14.51 -8.49
N ILE A 230 2.94 -14.92 -8.89
CA ILE A 230 2.75 -16.08 -9.78
C ILE A 230 3.53 -15.94 -11.11
N PRO A 231 3.47 -14.82 -11.85
CA PRO A 231 4.24 -14.63 -13.09
C PRO A 231 5.75 -14.62 -12.84
N TYR A 232 6.20 -14.01 -11.75
CA TYR A 232 7.61 -13.96 -11.37
C TYR A 232 8.17 -15.36 -11.12
N ILE A 233 7.43 -16.19 -10.39
CA ILE A 233 7.82 -17.58 -10.10
C ILE A 233 7.80 -18.41 -11.37
N ARG A 234 6.76 -18.31 -12.20
CA ARG A 234 6.68 -19.00 -13.49
C ARG A 234 7.86 -18.68 -14.40
N SER A 235 8.31 -17.43 -14.43
CA SER A 235 9.44 -16.99 -15.27
C SER A 235 10.80 -17.46 -14.75
N ASN A 236 10.89 -17.88 -13.48
CA ASN A 236 12.13 -18.26 -12.81
C ASN A 236 12.06 -19.66 -12.18
N MET A 237 11.20 -20.55 -12.69
CA MET A 237 11.04 -21.90 -12.12
C MET A 237 12.37 -22.66 -12.19
N ARG A 238 12.85 -23.14 -11.04
CA ARG A 238 14.11 -23.88 -10.92
C ARG A 238 13.91 -25.32 -10.44
N SER A 239 12.73 -25.67 -9.93
CA SER A 239 12.50 -26.97 -9.28
C SER A 239 11.05 -27.45 -9.36
N SER A 240 10.83 -28.75 -9.10
CA SER A 240 9.49 -29.33 -8.91
C SER A 240 8.74 -28.74 -7.71
N ILE A 241 9.47 -28.25 -6.70
CA ILE A 241 8.94 -27.58 -5.51
C ILE A 241 8.25 -26.26 -5.90
N ASP A 242 8.81 -25.51 -6.85
CA ASP A 242 8.18 -24.28 -7.37
C ASP A 242 6.85 -24.59 -8.07
N HIS A 243 6.76 -25.73 -8.73
CA HIS A 243 5.53 -26.17 -9.40
C HIS A 243 4.42 -26.51 -8.40
N GLU A 244 4.75 -27.25 -7.34
CA GLU A 244 3.81 -27.59 -6.27
C GLU A 244 3.36 -26.34 -5.50
N PHE A 245 4.29 -25.42 -5.23
CA PHE A 245 3.99 -24.15 -4.58
C PHE A 245 3.05 -23.27 -5.42
N VAL A 246 3.30 -23.09 -6.72
CA VAL A 246 2.42 -22.33 -7.61
C VAL A 246 1.04 -22.98 -7.71
N LYS A 247 0.95 -24.31 -7.73
CA LYS A 247 -0.33 -25.04 -7.70
C LYS A 247 -1.09 -24.75 -6.40
N LYS A 248 -0.41 -24.80 -5.25
CA LYS A 248 -1.00 -24.49 -3.94
C LYS A 248 -1.45 -23.03 -3.84
N LEU A 249 -0.67 -22.08 -4.38
CA LEU A 249 -1.06 -20.67 -4.46
C LEU A 249 -2.31 -20.46 -5.32
N HIS A 250 -2.43 -21.14 -6.47
CA HIS A 250 -3.64 -21.06 -7.29
C HIS A 250 -4.88 -21.58 -6.56
N GLN A 251 -4.76 -22.72 -5.87
CA GLN A 251 -5.86 -23.27 -5.05
C GLN A 251 -6.28 -22.30 -3.94
N LEU A 252 -5.29 -21.74 -3.23
CA LEU A 252 -5.53 -20.78 -2.16
C LEU A 252 -6.09 -19.46 -2.67
N LYS A 253 -5.66 -18.99 -3.84
CA LYS A 253 -6.24 -17.83 -4.52
C LYS A 253 -7.72 -18.06 -4.80
N GLY A 254 -8.10 -19.23 -5.34
CA GLY A 254 -9.51 -19.56 -5.60
C GLY A 254 -10.36 -19.54 -4.32
N SER A 255 -9.87 -20.13 -3.23
CA SER A 255 -10.57 -20.08 -1.94
C SER A 255 -10.65 -18.66 -1.36
N LEU A 256 -9.61 -17.85 -1.53
CA LEU A 256 -9.58 -16.45 -1.12
C LEU A 256 -10.60 -15.63 -1.92
N ASP A 257 -10.72 -15.88 -3.22
CA ASP A 257 -11.66 -15.21 -4.12
C ASP A 257 -13.11 -15.48 -3.72
N GLU A 258 -13.46 -16.74 -3.47
CA GLU A 258 -14.81 -17.11 -3.00
C GLU A 258 -15.18 -16.38 -1.70
N LYS A 259 -14.26 -16.38 -0.73
CA LYS A 259 -14.47 -15.70 0.57
C LYS A 259 -14.54 -14.19 0.44
N LEU A 260 -13.76 -13.61 -0.47
CA LEU A 260 -13.78 -12.17 -0.73
C LEU A 260 -15.09 -11.75 -1.41
N VAL A 261 -15.59 -12.55 -2.37
CA VAL A 261 -16.91 -12.33 -2.99
C VAL A 261 -18.01 -12.38 -1.93
N GLU A 262 -18.04 -13.43 -1.09
CA GLU A 262 -19.00 -13.53 0.01
C GLU A 262 -18.91 -12.31 0.95
N GLY A 263 -17.69 -11.88 1.26
CA GLY A 263 -17.41 -10.71 2.07
C GLY A 263 -17.91 -9.39 1.50
N LEU A 264 -17.71 -9.16 0.20
CA LEU A 264 -18.14 -7.96 -0.51
C LEU A 264 -19.67 -7.92 -0.70
N VAL A 265 -20.28 -9.06 -1.01
CA VAL A 265 -21.75 -9.18 -1.12
C VAL A 265 -22.42 -8.86 0.21
N TYR A 266 -21.90 -9.38 1.31
CA TYR A 266 -22.40 -9.03 2.65
C TYR A 266 -22.30 -7.53 2.91
N GLU A 267 -21.14 -6.92 2.63
CA GLU A 267 -20.95 -5.48 2.82
C GLU A 267 -21.94 -4.65 2.00
N SER A 268 -22.21 -5.05 0.75
CA SER A 268 -23.21 -4.42 -0.12
C SER A 268 -24.61 -4.50 0.48
N ASN A 269 -25.07 -5.71 0.82
CA ASN A 269 -26.39 -5.94 1.38
C ASN A 269 -26.59 -5.20 2.71
N GLU A 270 -25.54 -5.12 3.52
CA GLU A 270 -25.58 -4.44 4.81
C GLU A 270 -25.72 -2.92 4.65
N LEU A 271 -24.99 -2.33 3.69
CA LEU A 271 -25.09 -0.90 3.38
C LEU A 271 -26.45 -0.55 2.75
N GLU A 272 -27.00 -1.41 1.88
CA GLU A 272 -28.36 -1.26 1.34
C GLU A 272 -29.43 -1.31 2.43
N CYS A 273 -29.27 -2.22 3.38
CA CYS A 273 -30.18 -2.32 4.52
C CYS A 273 -30.12 -1.04 5.40
N GLN A 274 -28.92 -0.50 5.66
CA GLN A 274 -28.77 0.78 6.38
C GLN A 274 -29.37 1.96 5.62
N GLU A 275 -29.29 1.96 4.29
CA GLU A 275 -29.90 3.00 3.46
C GLU A 275 -31.42 2.97 3.55
N GLY A 276 -32.03 1.78 3.46
CA GLY A 276 -33.47 1.61 3.64
C GLY A 276 -33.96 2.12 4.99
N GLU A 277 -33.29 1.71 6.08
CA GLU A 277 -33.63 2.17 7.44
C GLU A 277 -33.48 3.69 7.60
N LEU A 278 -32.44 4.29 7.00
CA LEU A 278 -32.27 5.75 7.02
C LEU A 278 -33.37 6.48 6.24
N LEU A 279 -33.81 5.93 5.11
CA LEU A 279 -34.91 6.50 4.32
C LEU A 279 -36.23 6.45 5.08
N ASP A 280 -36.52 5.33 5.75
CA ASP A 280 -37.70 5.18 6.60
C ASP A 280 -37.68 6.21 7.75
N HIS A 281 -36.54 6.35 8.44
CA HIS A 281 -36.38 7.36 9.50
C HIS A 281 -36.45 8.81 8.99
N GLU A 282 -35.96 9.08 7.78
CA GLU A 282 -36.06 10.40 7.14
C GLU A 282 -37.53 10.73 6.86
N GLN A 283 -38.30 9.77 6.35
CA GLN A 283 -39.72 9.96 6.07
C GLN A 283 -40.52 10.17 7.36
N GLU A 284 -40.36 9.30 8.37
CA GLU A 284 -41.04 9.46 9.66
C GLU A 284 -40.72 10.81 10.33
N THR A 285 -39.48 11.28 10.20
CA THR A 285 -39.05 12.55 10.81
C THR A 285 -39.63 13.75 10.07
N LYS A 286 -39.76 13.69 8.73
CA LYS A 286 -40.42 14.74 7.93
C LYS A 286 -41.93 14.81 8.19
N GLU A 287 -42.58 13.65 8.33
CA GLU A 287 -44.01 13.60 8.68
C GLU A 287 -44.26 14.25 10.05
N LYS A 288 -43.40 13.96 11.03
CA LYS A 288 -43.45 14.61 12.35
C LYS A 288 -43.16 16.11 12.30
N GLU A 289 -42.17 16.54 11.52
CA GLU A 289 -41.86 17.97 11.33
C GLU A 289 -43.05 18.73 10.74
N THR A 290 -43.71 18.14 9.75
CA THR A 290 -44.90 18.73 9.11
C THR A 290 -46.05 18.86 10.11
N ALA A 291 -46.34 17.80 10.88
CA ALA A 291 -47.39 17.82 11.90
C ALA A 291 -47.13 18.87 13.00
N VAL A 292 -45.89 18.98 13.48
CA VAL A 292 -45.49 19.99 14.49
C VAL A 292 -45.62 21.40 13.94
N GLU A 293 -45.28 21.62 12.67
CA GLU A 293 -45.44 22.93 12.03
C GLU A 293 -46.91 23.32 11.85
N GLU A 294 -47.76 22.38 11.43
CA GLU A 294 -49.22 22.60 11.33
C GLU A 294 -49.82 22.99 12.68
N GLU A 295 -49.49 22.26 13.75
CA GLU A 295 -49.96 22.56 15.11
C GLU A 295 -49.43 23.92 15.60
N PHE A 296 -48.20 24.27 15.25
CA PHE A 296 -47.62 25.57 15.60
C PHE A 296 -48.36 26.73 14.90
N GLN A 297 -48.66 26.61 13.61
CA GLN A 297 -49.42 27.63 12.86
C GLN A 297 -50.85 27.75 13.36
N GLN A 298 -51.50 26.64 13.71
CA GLN A 298 -52.83 26.64 14.29
C GLN A 298 -52.86 27.37 15.64
N ASN A 299 -51.91 27.08 16.52
CA ASN A 299 -51.77 27.77 17.81
C ASN A 299 -51.49 29.26 17.65
N LYS A 300 -50.72 29.65 16.62
CA LYS A 300 -50.47 31.06 16.32
C LYS A 300 -51.75 31.78 15.89
N HIS A 301 -52.52 31.17 14.98
CA HIS A 301 -53.78 31.75 14.53
C HIS A 301 -54.82 31.84 15.68
N GLU A 302 -54.94 30.81 16.52
CA GLU A 302 -55.84 30.85 17.69
C GLU A 302 -55.44 31.98 18.66
N THR A 303 -54.13 32.22 18.83
CA THR A 303 -53.62 33.32 19.66
C THR A 303 -54.08 34.68 19.13
N GLU A 304 -53.91 34.92 17.82
CA GLU A 304 -54.30 36.18 17.16
C GLU A 304 -55.81 36.47 17.33
N VAL A 305 -56.66 35.46 17.11
CA VAL A 305 -58.12 35.58 17.28
C VAL A 305 -58.52 35.88 18.73
N LEU A 306 -57.89 35.20 19.70
CA LEU A 306 -58.18 35.40 21.12
C LEU A 306 -57.70 36.78 21.62
N GLU A 307 -56.56 37.27 21.15
CA GLU A 307 -56.06 38.62 21.47
C GLU A 307 -57.00 39.71 20.93
N GLU A 308 -57.50 39.56 19.69
CA GLU A 308 -58.47 40.49 19.10
C GLU A 308 -59.81 40.48 19.87
N THR A 309 -60.28 39.29 20.25
CA THR A 309 -61.50 39.13 21.05
C THR A 309 -61.35 39.76 22.44
N LEU A 310 -60.20 39.55 23.09
CA LEU A 310 -59.88 40.14 24.39
C LEU A 310 -59.89 41.67 24.33
N LYS A 311 -59.32 42.24 23.26
CA LYS A 311 -59.31 43.68 23.02
C LYS A 311 -60.73 44.24 22.88
N GLY A 312 -61.59 43.57 22.10
CA GLY A 312 -62.99 43.95 21.95
C GLY A 312 -63.79 43.92 23.25
N ILE A 313 -63.54 42.95 24.14
CA ILE A 313 -64.20 42.84 25.46
C ILE A 313 -63.78 43.98 26.39
N ILE A 314 -62.49 44.33 26.37
CA ILE A 314 -61.93 45.45 27.14
C ILE A 314 -62.53 46.79 26.67
N GLU A 315 -62.73 46.96 25.36
CA GLU A 315 -63.24 48.20 24.78
C GLU A 315 -64.77 48.38 24.94
N ASN A 316 -65.56 47.30 24.91
CA ASN A 316 -67.02 47.41 24.73
C ASN A 316 -67.93 46.85 25.85
N ASN A 317 -67.50 45.92 26.71
CA ASN A 317 -68.49 45.29 27.62
C ASN A 317 -68.03 44.77 29.01
N ASN A 318 -66.74 44.87 29.40
CA ASN A 318 -66.29 44.54 30.77
C ASN A 318 -66.82 43.21 31.37
N ASP A 319 -67.10 42.19 30.53
CA ASP A 319 -67.44 40.85 31.03
C ASP A 319 -66.20 40.20 31.64
N PHE A 320 -66.13 40.25 32.96
CA PHE A 320 -65.01 39.76 33.75
C PHE A 320 -64.82 38.24 33.66
N ALA A 321 -65.91 37.48 33.47
CA ALA A 321 -65.84 36.02 33.38
C ALA A 321 -65.25 35.59 32.04
N GLU A 322 -65.68 36.22 30.95
CA GLU A 322 -65.19 35.91 29.60
C GLU A 322 -63.73 36.36 29.42
N LYS A 323 -63.36 37.53 29.97
CA LYS A 323 -61.97 38.00 30.01
C LYS A 323 -61.02 36.99 30.67
N ASN A 324 -61.35 36.52 31.88
CA ASN A 324 -60.52 35.55 32.60
C ASN A 324 -60.39 34.22 31.85
N ARG A 325 -61.45 33.79 31.16
CA ARG A 325 -61.43 32.56 30.35
C ARG A 325 -60.46 32.68 29.18
N ILE A 326 -60.48 33.81 28.47
CA ILE A 326 -59.58 34.06 27.34
C ILE A 326 -58.12 34.18 27.80
N GLU A 327 -57.85 34.90 28.88
CA GLU A 327 -56.49 35.01 29.43
C GLU A 327 -55.92 33.65 29.86
N LEU A 328 -56.75 32.76 30.43
CA LEU A 328 -56.34 31.41 30.80
C LEU A 328 -56.01 30.57 29.55
N ARG A 329 -56.82 30.68 28.48
CA ARG A 329 -56.59 29.97 27.22
C ARG A 329 -55.32 30.46 26.53
N LEU A 330 -55.07 31.77 26.48
CA LEU A 330 -53.83 32.36 25.96
C LEU A 330 -52.59 31.83 26.70
N LYS A 331 -52.65 31.70 28.04
CA LYS A 331 -51.57 31.08 28.82
C LYS A 331 -51.34 29.61 28.46
N GLN A 332 -52.41 28.83 28.23
CA GLN A 332 -52.29 27.43 27.81
C GLN A 332 -51.64 27.32 26.42
N ILE A 333 -52.08 28.14 25.46
CA ILE A 333 -51.51 28.15 24.10
C ILE A 333 -50.04 28.57 24.14
N SER A 334 -49.68 29.56 24.96
CA SER A 334 -48.29 29.96 25.15
C SER A 334 -47.40 28.80 25.63
N ILE A 335 -47.89 27.99 26.58
CA ILE A 335 -47.19 26.78 27.05
C ILE A 335 -47.08 25.74 25.93
N GLN A 336 -48.14 25.54 25.14
CA GLN A 336 -48.13 24.61 23.99
C GLN A 336 -47.12 25.05 22.92
N GLN A 337 -47.10 26.34 22.56
CA GLN A 337 -46.12 26.90 21.63
C GLN A 337 -44.68 26.71 22.13
N GLN A 338 -44.41 26.90 23.42
CA GLN A 338 -43.07 26.64 23.98
C GLN A 338 -42.66 25.17 23.84
N LYS A 339 -43.58 24.22 24.05
CA LYS A 339 -43.31 22.79 23.86
C LYS A 339 -43.02 22.48 22.38
N LEU A 340 -43.84 22.99 21.46
CA LEU A 340 -43.64 22.81 20.02
C LEU A 340 -42.31 23.40 19.55
N ILE A 341 -41.88 24.55 20.09
CA ILE A 341 -40.56 25.12 19.79
C ILE A 341 -39.43 24.18 20.24
N GLN A 342 -39.55 23.56 21.42
CA GLN A 342 -38.56 22.59 21.89
C GLN A 342 -38.53 21.33 21.01
N GLU A 343 -39.71 20.83 20.63
CA GLU A 343 -39.84 19.67 19.76
C GLU A 343 -39.31 19.93 18.36
N LYS A 344 -39.59 21.10 17.78
CA LYS A 344 -39.03 21.53 16.49
C LYS A 344 -37.51 21.63 16.53
N LYS A 345 -36.92 22.13 17.63
CA LYS A 345 -35.45 22.13 17.81
C LYS A 345 -34.89 20.71 17.85
N LEU A 346 -35.55 19.79 18.57
CA LEU A 346 -35.13 18.40 18.66
C LEU A 346 -35.22 17.69 17.29
N LEU A 347 -36.32 17.89 16.55
CA LEU A 347 -36.51 17.37 15.20
C LEU A 347 -35.44 17.91 14.25
N HIS A 348 -35.14 19.21 14.31
CA HIS A 348 -34.07 19.81 13.50
C HIS A 348 -32.71 19.16 13.79
N THR A 349 -32.35 18.95 15.06
CA THR A 349 -31.13 18.21 15.41
C THR A 349 -31.14 16.79 14.84
N LYS A 350 -32.27 16.08 14.92
CA LYS A 350 -32.41 14.72 14.38
C LYS A 350 -32.25 14.70 12.86
N ILE A 351 -32.83 15.67 12.14
CA ILE A 351 -32.70 15.80 10.68
C ILE A 351 -31.23 16.01 10.29
N THR A 352 -30.53 16.91 10.97
CA THR A 352 -29.10 17.14 10.73
C THR A 352 -28.28 15.88 10.99
N MET A 353 -28.58 15.12 12.05
CA MET A 353 -27.91 13.84 12.30
C MET A 353 -28.16 12.81 11.20
N LEU A 354 -29.41 12.68 10.71
CA LEU A 354 -29.76 11.78 9.61
C LEU A 354 -29.05 12.17 8.31
N GLN A 355 -28.92 13.47 8.03
CA GLN A 355 -28.15 13.96 6.89
C GLN A 355 -26.67 13.56 6.98
N THR A 356 -26.04 13.76 8.13
CA THR A 356 -24.65 13.32 8.34
C THR A 356 -24.50 11.81 8.12
N GLN A 357 -25.43 11.01 8.67
CA GLN A 357 -25.41 9.55 8.49
C GLN A 357 -25.57 9.13 7.02
N LYS A 358 -26.38 9.86 6.25
CA LYS A 358 -26.58 9.63 4.82
C LYS A 358 -25.31 9.93 4.02
N ASP A 359 -24.63 11.02 4.34
CA ASP A 359 -23.36 11.37 3.70
C ASP A 359 -22.27 10.33 4.01
N GLU A 360 -22.16 9.90 5.27
CA GLU A 360 -21.25 8.81 5.67
C GLU A 360 -21.56 7.50 4.94
N LEU A 361 -22.85 7.15 4.79
CA LEU A 361 -23.26 5.94 4.10
C LEU A 361 -22.96 6.02 2.60
N SER A 362 -23.20 7.18 1.98
CA SER A 362 -22.86 7.44 0.58
C SER A 362 -21.37 7.25 0.33
N GLN A 363 -20.52 7.77 1.22
CA GLN A 363 -19.07 7.58 1.15
C GLN A 363 -18.69 6.09 1.28
N LYS A 364 -19.25 5.36 2.25
CA LYS A 364 -19.00 3.91 2.41
C LYS A 364 -19.40 3.11 1.17
N LYS A 365 -20.53 3.45 0.52
CA LYS A 365 -20.98 2.80 -0.71
C LYS A 365 -20.05 3.11 -1.89
N ALA A 366 -19.57 4.35 -2.00
CA ALA A 366 -18.57 4.72 -3.02
C ALA A 366 -17.26 3.93 -2.84
N ASP A 367 -16.77 3.83 -1.60
CA ASP A 367 -15.56 3.06 -1.26
C ASP A 367 -15.73 1.56 -1.53
N LEU A 368 -16.90 1.00 -1.24
CA LEU A 368 -17.21 -0.39 -1.60
C LEU A 368 -17.24 -0.59 -3.12
N LYS A 369 -17.87 0.33 -3.87
CA LYS A 369 -17.93 0.27 -5.33
C LYS A 369 -16.54 0.29 -5.95
N ALA A 370 -15.65 1.18 -5.47
CA ALA A 370 -14.26 1.24 -5.91
C ALA A 370 -13.52 -0.08 -5.61
N ARG A 371 -13.75 -0.68 -4.43
CA ARG A 371 -13.17 -1.99 -4.08
C ARG A 371 -13.69 -3.12 -4.98
N ILE A 372 -14.98 -3.17 -5.28
CA ILE A 372 -15.55 -4.16 -6.19
C ILE A 372 -14.97 -3.99 -7.61
N GLU A 373 -14.79 -2.76 -8.07
CA GLU A 373 -14.18 -2.49 -9.37
C GLU A 373 -12.72 -2.97 -9.42
N ILE A 374 -11.93 -2.67 -8.40
CA ILE A 374 -10.56 -3.19 -8.25
C ILE A 374 -10.58 -4.72 -8.24
N PHE A 375 -11.48 -5.34 -7.47
CA PHE A 375 -11.62 -6.80 -7.41
C PHE A 375 -11.88 -7.40 -8.80
N ASN A 376 -12.76 -6.79 -9.59
CA ASN A 376 -13.08 -7.25 -10.95
C ASN A 376 -11.90 -7.07 -11.92
N GLN A 377 -11.06 -6.05 -11.74
CA GLN A 377 -9.86 -5.84 -12.55
C GLN A 377 -8.74 -6.86 -12.24
N ILE A 378 -8.66 -7.35 -11.01
CA ILE A 378 -7.61 -8.28 -10.55
C ILE A 378 -8.03 -9.76 -10.52
N SER A 379 -9.31 -10.04 -10.81
CA SER A 379 -9.85 -11.40 -10.96
C SER A 379 -9.53 -11.94 -12.34
#